data_AF-A0A925G5W4-F1
#
_entry.id   AF-A0A925G5W4-F1
#
_cell.length_a   1.000
_cell.length_b   1.000
_cell.length_c   1.000
_cell.angle_alpha   90.00
_cell.angle_beta   90.00
_cell.angle_gamma   90.00
#
_symmetry.space_group_name_H-M   'P 1'
#
loop_
_entity.id
_entity.type
_entity.pdbx_description
1 polymer ?
#
loop_
_entity_poly.entity_id
_entity_poly.type
_entity_poly.pdbx_seq_one_letter_code
_entity_poly.pdbx_strand_id
1 'polypeptide(L)'
;INVDEFTRVAGEAALKVEGTARYFTRAQLETGSISNADPLARRVLHGFHTQRSGDLIIIYEPYSILFDEPDNPSDPGGGTTHGSPYSYDTHVPLIIMGNGFKAGRYIEAATPADLCPTLASVLGLQAPSNATGRVLSEGIKK
;
A
#
# COMPACT_ATOMS: atom_id res chain seq x y z
N ILE A 1 10.47 30.03 0.49
CA ILE A 1 9.16 29.37 0.41
C ILE A 1 9.07 28.41 1.59
N ASN A 2 8.02 28.48 2.40
CA ASN A 2 7.78 27.50 3.47
C ASN A 2 7.15 26.24 2.84
N VAL A 3 7.87 25.12 2.84
CA VAL A 3 7.44 23.87 2.18
C VAL A 3 6.23 23.25 2.89
N ASP A 4 6.17 23.34 4.22
CA ASP A 4 5.04 22.80 4.99
C ASP A 4 3.76 23.56 4.70
N GLU A 5 3.86 24.89 4.62
CA GLU A 5 2.73 25.74 4.23
C GLU A 5 2.30 25.46 2.79
N PHE A 6 3.27 25.34 1.88
CA PHE A 6 3.00 25.05 0.46
C PHE A 6 2.28 23.71 0.28
N THR A 7 2.79 22.62 0.88
CA THR A 7 2.20 21.28 0.75
C THR A 7 0.82 21.20 1.38
N ARG A 8 0.59 21.89 2.50
CA ARG A 8 -0.74 22.00 3.13
C ARG A 8 -1.72 22.71 2.19
N VAL A 9 -1.36 23.88 1.66
CA VAL A 9 -2.25 24.63 0.74
C VAL A 9 -2.51 23.85 -0.55
N ALA A 10 -1.50 23.18 -1.10
CA ALA A 10 -1.65 22.32 -2.27
C ALA A 10 -2.59 21.13 -2.00
N GLY A 11 -2.46 20.48 -0.84
CA GLY A 11 -3.36 19.41 -0.41
C GLY A 11 -4.81 19.89 -0.21
N GLU A 12 -5.00 21.03 0.45
CA GLU A 12 -6.32 21.66 0.61
C GLU A 12 -6.95 22.08 -0.72
N ALA A 13 -6.15 22.49 -1.69
CA ALA A 13 -6.62 22.77 -3.05
C ALA A 13 -7.00 21.48 -3.78
N ALA A 14 -6.20 20.40 -3.65
CA ALA A 14 -6.49 19.11 -4.25
C ALA A 14 -7.82 18.53 -3.75
N LEU A 15 -8.16 18.70 -2.47
CA LEU A 15 -9.45 18.28 -1.91
C LEU A 15 -10.68 18.96 -2.56
N LYS A 16 -10.48 20.06 -3.30
CA LYS A 16 -11.57 20.74 -4.03
C LYS A 16 -11.78 20.16 -5.43
N VAL A 17 -10.87 19.31 -5.90
CA VAL A 17 -10.99 18.61 -7.19
C VAL A 17 -11.87 17.38 -6.99
N GLU A 18 -12.90 17.24 -7.82
CA GLU A 18 -13.80 16.10 -7.82
C GLU A 18 -13.03 14.78 -7.92
N GLY A 19 -13.46 13.77 -7.16
CA GLY A 19 -12.79 12.47 -7.11
C GLY A 19 -11.58 12.41 -6.18
N THR A 20 -11.21 13.50 -5.47
CA THR A 20 -10.15 13.47 -4.45
C THR A 20 -10.72 13.20 -3.07
N ALA A 21 -10.28 12.12 -2.41
CA ALA A 21 -10.75 11.77 -1.08
C ALA A 21 -9.90 12.39 0.04
N ARG A 22 -8.56 12.29 -0.08
CA ARG A 22 -7.63 12.62 1.01
C ARG A 22 -6.27 13.07 0.47
N TYR A 23 -5.50 13.74 1.32
CA TYR A 23 -4.07 13.94 1.10
C TYR A 23 -3.27 13.68 2.38
N PHE A 24 -1.98 13.44 2.22
CA PHE A 24 -1.00 13.34 3.29
C PHE A 24 0.24 14.16 2.92
N THR A 25 0.71 15.01 3.81
CA THR A 25 1.99 15.72 3.61
C THR A 25 3.16 14.87 4.09
N ARG A 26 4.34 15.11 3.52
CA ARG A 26 5.60 14.55 4.03
C ARG A 26 5.75 14.77 5.53
N ALA A 27 5.51 16.00 6.01
CA ALA A 27 5.67 16.33 7.42
C ALA A 27 4.77 15.45 8.32
N GLN A 28 3.53 15.17 7.90
CA GLN A 28 2.64 14.26 8.63
C GLN A 28 3.20 12.82 8.66
N LEU A 29 3.75 12.34 7.55
CA LEU A 29 4.29 10.99 7.42
C LEU A 29 5.62 10.81 8.18
N GLU A 30 6.50 11.81 8.17
CA GLU A 30 7.80 11.78 8.86
C GLU A 30 7.67 11.92 10.37
N THR A 31 6.72 12.76 10.83
CA THR A 31 6.47 12.95 12.27
C THR A 31 5.55 11.88 12.86
N GLY A 32 4.99 11.00 12.03
CA GLY A 32 3.99 10.03 12.48
C GLY A 32 2.68 10.67 12.96
N SER A 33 2.38 11.89 12.50
CA SER A 33 1.14 12.62 12.82
C SER A 33 -0.07 12.07 12.04
N ILE A 34 -0.16 10.75 11.96
CA ILE A 34 -1.24 9.99 11.32
C ILE A 34 -1.74 8.92 12.28
N SER A 35 -3.04 8.67 12.27
CA SER A 35 -3.63 7.67 13.18
C SER A 35 -3.26 6.25 12.74
N ASN A 36 -2.64 5.48 13.65
CA ASN A 36 -2.40 4.05 13.42
C ASN A 36 -3.69 3.22 13.34
N ALA A 37 -4.82 3.75 13.85
CA ALA A 37 -6.12 3.10 13.74
C ALA A 37 -6.75 3.27 12.34
N ASP A 38 -6.18 4.13 11.49
CA ASP A 38 -6.63 4.38 10.12
C ASP A 38 -5.89 3.44 9.15
N PRO A 39 -6.58 2.44 8.58
CA PRO A 39 -5.93 1.46 7.69
C PRO A 39 -5.38 2.09 6.41
N LEU A 40 -5.97 3.20 5.94
CA LEU A 40 -5.54 3.88 4.73
C LEU A 40 -4.26 4.67 5.02
N ALA A 41 -4.24 5.45 6.10
CA ALA A 41 -3.04 6.18 6.50
C ALA A 41 -1.86 5.23 6.77
N ARG A 42 -2.12 4.07 7.38
CA ARG A 42 -1.10 3.03 7.57
C ARG A 42 -0.53 2.50 6.25
N ARG A 43 -1.37 2.29 5.23
CA ARG A 43 -0.92 1.85 3.89
C ARG A 43 -0.03 2.90 3.23
N VAL A 44 -0.43 4.18 3.31
CA VAL A 44 0.37 5.30 2.79
C VAL A 44 1.72 5.37 3.49
N LEU A 45 1.75 5.24 4.82
CA LEU A 45 2.99 5.23 5.59
C LEU A 45 3.92 4.08 5.18
N HIS A 46 3.39 2.87 4.98
CA HIS A 46 4.20 1.72 4.55
C HIS A 46 4.74 1.86 3.11
N GLY A 47 4.12 2.71 2.27
CA GLY A 47 4.62 3.06 0.94
C GLY A 47 5.55 4.27 0.92
N PHE A 48 5.70 4.98 2.03
CA PHE A 48 6.50 6.20 2.11
C PHE A 48 7.99 5.88 2.35
N HIS A 49 8.85 6.53 1.58
CA HIS A 49 10.29 6.46 1.72
C HIS A 49 10.86 7.88 1.73
N THR A 50 11.51 8.26 2.83
CA THR A 50 11.98 9.64 3.09
C THR A 50 12.77 10.25 1.94
N GLN A 51 13.68 9.49 1.31
CA GLN A 51 14.52 10.00 0.21
C GLN A 51 13.89 9.90 -1.20
N ARG A 52 12.73 9.26 -1.37
CA ARG A 52 12.21 8.88 -2.71
C ARG A 52 10.76 9.27 -2.95
N SER A 53 9.96 9.33 -1.90
CA SER A 53 8.57 9.78 -1.99
C SER A 53 8.50 11.29 -2.18
N GLY A 54 7.44 11.77 -2.82
CA GLY A 54 7.15 13.20 -2.95
C GLY A 54 6.67 13.84 -1.64
N ASP A 55 6.48 15.16 -1.67
CA ASP A 55 6.13 15.95 -0.49
C ASP A 55 4.62 15.95 -0.17
N LEU A 56 3.81 15.52 -1.14
CA LEU A 56 2.35 15.41 -1.05
C LEU A 56 1.91 14.09 -1.69
N ILE A 57 1.11 13.32 -0.96
CA ILE A 57 0.45 12.11 -1.48
C ILE A 57 -1.04 12.40 -1.54
N ILE A 58 -1.64 12.25 -2.72
CA ILE A 58 -3.07 12.44 -2.96
C ILE A 58 -3.71 11.06 -3.12
N ILE A 59 -4.88 10.90 -2.52
CA ILE A 59 -5.68 9.69 -2.56
C ILE A 59 -7.03 10.03 -3.16
N TYR A 60 -7.37 9.38 -4.26
CA TYR A 60 -8.65 9.51 -4.93
C TYR A 60 -9.75 8.73 -4.20
N GLU A 61 -11.00 9.07 -4.48
CA GLU A 61 -12.17 8.35 -3.98
C GLU A 61 -12.21 6.89 -4.46
N PRO A 62 -12.90 6.00 -3.74
CA PRO A 62 -13.10 4.64 -4.20
C PRO A 62 -13.73 4.63 -5.60
N TYR A 63 -13.23 3.75 -6.45
CA TYR A 63 -13.66 3.56 -7.84
C TYR A 63 -13.36 4.74 -8.78
N SER A 64 -12.54 5.70 -8.34
CA SER A 64 -11.99 6.74 -9.20
C SER A 64 -10.64 6.31 -9.79
N ILE A 65 -10.46 6.56 -11.09
CA ILE A 65 -9.24 6.24 -11.82
C ILE A 65 -8.67 7.53 -12.41
N LEU A 66 -7.35 7.70 -12.28
CA LEU A 66 -6.63 8.80 -12.92
C LEU A 66 -6.06 8.30 -14.26
N PHE A 67 -6.43 8.97 -15.33
CA PHE A 67 -5.91 8.73 -16.68
C PHE A 67 -5.07 9.94 -17.12
N ASP A 68 -3.93 9.68 -17.76
CA ASP A 68 -3.01 10.73 -18.19
C ASP A 68 -3.59 11.59 -19.34
N GLU A 69 -4.46 11.04 -20.20
CA GLU A 69 -5.06 11.76 -21.32
C GLU A 69 -6.52 11.33 -21.62
N PRO A 70 -7.52 11.79 -20.85
CA PRO A 70 -8.92 11.43 -21.08
C PRO A 70 -9.48 11.92 -22.44
N ASP A 71 -8.83 12.89 -23.07
CA ASP A 71 -9.28 13.52 -24.32
C ASP A 71 -8.45 13.10 -25.56
N ASN A 72 -7.55 12.10 -25.45
CA ASN A 72 -6.77 11.63 -26.59
C ASN A 72 -7.57 10.62 -27.45
N PRO A 73 -8.00 10.98 -28.68
CA PRO A 73 -8.82 10.09 -29.51
C PRO A 73 -8.06 8.86 -30.05
N SER A 74 -6.73 8.84 -29.96
CA SER A 74 -5.87 7.71 -30.36
C SER A 74 -5.54 6.75 -29.20
N ASP A 75 -5.76 7.17 -27.96
CA ASP A 75 -5.66 6.35 -26.75
C ASP A 75 -6.70 6.87 -25.74
N PRO A 76 -7.98 6.46 -25.87
CA PRO A 76 -9.11 7.09 -25.18
C PRO A 76 -9.15 6.86 -23.66
N GLY A 77 -8.01 6.55 -23.01
CA GLY A 77 -7.93 6.21 -21.59
C GLY A 77 -8.80 4.98 -21.23
N GLY A 78 -9.08 4.11 -22.22
CA GLY A 78 -10.10 3.09 -22.13
C GLY A 78 -9.58 1.79 -21.52
N GLY A 79 -9.46 1.74 -20.19
CA GLY A 79 -9.03 0.53 -19.49
C GLY A 79 -9.22 0.60 -17.98
N THR A 80 -8.45 -0.22 -17.27
CA THR A 80 -8.33 -0.15 -15.81
C THR A 80 -6.87 -0.03 -15.45
N THR A 81 -6.60 0.55 -14.28
CA THR A 81 -5.27 0.52 -13.66
C THR A 81 -5.44 0.15 -12.18
N HIS A 82 -4.34 0.10 -11.45
CA HIS A 82 -4.27 -0.22 -10.03
C HIS A 82 -3.34 0.75 -9.31
N GLY A 83 -3.38 0.74 -7.98
CA GLY A 83 -2.47 1.53 -7.13
C GLY A 83 -3.20 2.37 -6.09
N SER A 84 -4.53 2.32 -6.10
CA SER A 84 -5.33 2.89 -5.04
C SER A 84 -5.14 2.09 -3.74
N PRO A 85 -5.34 2.72 -2.56
CA PRO A 85 -5.17 2.04 -1.28
C PRO A 85 -6.39 1.19 -0.92
N TYR A 86 -7.32 0.91 -1.82
CA TYR A 86 -8.58 0.22 -1.52
C TYR A 86 -8.49 -1.29 -1.71
N SER A 87 -9.48 -2.04 -1.21
CA SER A 87 -9.44 -3.51 -1.18
C SER A 87 -9.37 -4.15 -2.56
N TYR A 88 -9.98 -3.55 -3.58
CA TYR A 88 -9.95 -4.07 -4.94
C TYR A 88 -8.55 -4.05 -5.58
N ASP A 89 -7.64 -3.20 -5.10
CA ASP A 89 -6.23 -3.17 -5.53
C ASP A 89 -5.28 -3.87 -4.55
N THR A 90 -5.65 -3.96 -3.27
CA THR A 90 -4.75 -4.44 -2.20
C THR A 90 -5.02 -5.88 -1.77
N HIS A 91 -6.15 -6.47 -2.13
CA HIS A 91 -6.48 -7.86 -1.83
C HIS A 91 -5.94 -8.78 -2.93
N VAL A 92 -4.87 -9.51 -2.59
CA VAL A 92 -4.20 -10.44 -3.52
C VAL A 92 -4.21 -11.87 -2.96
N PRO A 93 -4.28 -12.90 -3.83
CA PRO A 93 -4.16 -14.28 -3.40
C PRO A 93 -2.72 -14.62 -2.98
N LEU A 94 -2.58 -15.39 -1.91
CA LEU A 94 -1.32 -16.02 -1.52
C LEU A 94 -1.48 -17.54 -1.59
N ILE A 95 -0.70 -18.17 -2.47
CA ILE A 95 -0.68 -19.63 -2.63
C ILE A 95 0.75 -20.10 -2.38
N ILE A 96 0.92 -20.98 -1.40
CA ILE A 96 2.21 -21.60 -1.08
C ILE A 96 2.05 -23.12 -1.21
N MET A 97 2.93 -23.75 -1.97
CA MET A 97 2.88 -25.19 -2.25
C MET A 97 4.28 -25.79 -2.14
N GLY A 98 4.38 -26.96 -1.51
CA GLY A 98 5.62 -27.73 -1.45
C GLY A 98 5.77 -28.55 -0.18
N ASN A 99 6.94 -29.17 -0.03
CA ASN A 99 7.31 -29.82 1.22
C ASN A 99 7.41 -28.78 2.34
N GLY A 100 6.93 -29.12 3.55
CA GLY A 100 6.85 -28.19 4.67
C GLY A 100 5.53 -27.42 4.82
N PHE A 101 4.62 -27.47 3.84
CA PHE A 101 3.31 -26.79 3.93
C PHE A 101 2.14 -27.78 4.03
N LYS A 102 1.12 -27.41 4.80
CA LYS A 102 -0.14 -28.14 4.95
C LYS A 102 -1.11 -27.72 3.84
N ALA A 103 -1.81 -28.68 3.25
CA ALA A 103 -2.92 -28.37 2.38
C ALA A 103 -4.06 -27.78 3.21
N GLY A 104 -4.63 -26.67 2.76
CA GLY A 104 -5.70 -25.99 3.47
C GLY A 104 -6.04 -24.64 2.86
N ARG A 105 -7.17 -24.09 3.32
CA ARG A 105 -7.56 -22.71 3.07
C ARG A 105 -7.56 -21.97 4.40
N TYR A 106 -6.82 -20.88 4.43
CA TYR A 106 -6.66 -20.00 5.58
C TYR A 106 -7.32 -18.65 5.23
N ILE A 107 -8.10 -18.11 6.17
CA ILE A 107 -8.87 -16.86 5.98
C ILE A 107 -8.39 -15.75 6.93
N GLU A 108 -7.41 -16.07 7.76
CA GLU A 108 -6.72 -15.16 8.66
C GLU A 108 -5.98 -14.08 7.86
N ALA A 109 -5.79 -12.92 8.48
CA ALA A 109 -5.09 -11.82 7.84
C ALA A 109 -3.63 -12.20 7.53
N ALA A 110 -3.25 -11.99 6.27
CA ALA A 110 -1.89 -12.15 5.77
C ALA A 110 -1.52 -10.95 4.89
N THR A 111 -0.23 -10.67 4.79
CA THR A 111 0.34 -9.64 3.93
C THR A 111 1.43 -10.23 3.04
N PRO A 112 1.73 -9.63 1.88
CA PRO A 112 2.87 -10.06 1.07
C PRO A 112 4.21 -10.06 1.84
N ALA A 113 4.34 -9.20 2.86
CA ALA A 113 5.53 -9.15 3.72
C ALA A 113 5.73 -10.42 4.57
N ASP A 114 4.70 -11.24 4.74
CA ASP A 114 4.75 -12.49 5.52
C ASP A 114 5.42 -13.64 4.74
N LEU A 115 5.57 -13.51 3.41
CA LEU A 115 6.10 -14.57 2.55
C LEU A 115 7.55 -14.92 2.90
N CYS A 116 8.43 -13.91 2.96
CA CYS A 116 9.85 -14.10 3.23
C CYS A 116 10.14 -14.76 4.59
N PRO A 117 9.61 -14.27 5.75
CA PRO A 117 9.85 -14.92 7.03
C PRO A 117 9.22 -16.33 7.10
N THR A 118 8.09 -16.56 6.43
CA THR A 118 7.48 -17.90 6.35
C THR A 118 8.38 -18.90 5.64
N LEU A 119 8.92 -18.53 4.48
CA LEU A 119 9.85 -19.40 3.73
C LEU A 119 11.16 -19.62 4.49
N ALA A 120 11.72 -18.58 5.11
CA ALA A 120 12.93 -18.70 5.92
C ALA A 120 12.73 -19.69 7.08
N SER A 121 11.58 -19.62 7.76
CA SER A 121 11.23 -20.56 8.84
C SER A 121 11.16 -22.01 8.36
N VAL A 122 10.59 -22.27 7.18
CA VAL A 122 10.50 -23.63 6.63
C VAL A 122 11.84 -24.17 6.17
N LEU A 123 12.72 -23.30 5.66
CA LEU A 123 14.05 -23.66 5.16
C LEU A 123 15.14 -23.72 6.24
N GLY A 124 14.82 -23.34 7.48
CA GLY A 124 15.83 -23.23 8.55
C GLY A 124 16.83 -22.10 8.32
N LEU A 125 16.42 -21.05 7.60
CA LEU A 125 17.24 -19.88 7.30
C LEU A 125 16.88 -18.71 8.21
N GLN A 126 17.82 -17.76 8.35
CA GLN A 126 17.50 -16.47 8.93
C GLN A 126 16.62 -15.66 7.98
N ALA A 127 15.60 -14.99 8.52
CA ALA A 127 14.77 -14.07 7.75
C ALA A 127 15.61 -12.85 7.29
N PRO A 128 15.18 -12.15 6.22
CA PRO A 128 15.81 -10.89 5.83
C PRO A 128 15.86 -9.90 7.00
N SER A 129 16.96 -9.15 7.10
CA SER A 129 17.25 -8.26 8.25
C SER A 129 16.18 -7.19 8.52
N ASN A 130 15.40 -6.83 7.51
CA ASN A 130 14.32 -5.85 7.60
C ASN A 130 12.95 -6.47 7.26
N ALA A 131 12.77 -7.77 7.50
CA ALA A 131 11.47 -8.40 7.37
C ALA A 131 10.50 -7.85 8.43
N THR A 132 9.36 -7.33 7.99
CA THR A 132 8.32 -6.74 8.85
C THR A 132 7.08 -7.63 9.00
N GLY A 133 6.98 -8.68 8.17
CA GLY A 133 5.89 -9.65 8.23
C GLY A 133 6.06 -10.69 9.33
N ARG A 134 5.01 -11.46 9.57
CA ARG A 134 4.99 -12.59 10.50
C ARG A 134 5.19 -13.91 9.78
N VAL A 135 5.57 -14.95 10.52
CA VAL A 135 5.53 -16.33 10.00
C VAL A 135 4.08 -16.81 9.96
N LEU A 136 3.63 -17.31 8.81
CA LEU A 136 2.31 -17.93 8.61
C LEU A 136 2.31 -19.38 9.12
N SER A 137 2.58 -19.55 10.41
CA SER A 137 2.72 -20.84 11.09
C SER A 137 1.50 -21.77 10.96
N GLU A 138 0.32 -21.20 10.76
CA GLU A 138 -0.92 -21.92 10.49
C GLU A 138 -0.82 -22.86 9.26
N GLY A 139 -0.04 -22.44 8.26
CA GLY A 139 0.18 -23.16 7.00
C GLY A 139 1.36 -24.15 7.01
N ILE A 140 2.16 -24.17 8.08
CA ILE A 140 3.42 -24.95 8.13
C ILE A 140 3.18 -26.33 8.77
N LYS A 141 3.78 -27.38 8.19
CA LYS A 141 3.80 -28.74 8.76
C LYS A 141 4.62 -28.74 10.05
N LYS A 142 4.10 -29.43 11.08
CA LYS A 142 4.87 -29.68 12.31
C LYS A 142 5.85 -30.82 12.07
#